data_AF-A0A1J6JM37-F1
#
_entry.id   AF-A0A1J6JM37-F1
#
_cell.length_a   1.000
_cell.length_b   1.000
_cell.length_c   1.000
_cell.angle_alpha   90.00
_cell.angle_beta   90.00
_cell.angle_gamma   90.00
#
_symmetry.space_group_name_H-M   'P 1'
#
loop_
_entity.id
_entity.type
_entity.pdbx_description
1 polymer ?
#
loop_
_entity_poly.entity_id
_entity_poly.type
_entity_poly.pdbx_seq_one_letter_code
_entity_poly.pdbx_strand_id
1 'polypeptide(L)'
;TTNLIFSGKDHHTKLDRTTDCGAFRIKYVELLMMGKDVEKFQPEDIKDFRKELAANLWAHEEWKRSSGYDTPPENVGDDYDCENETCCPKEL
;
A
#
# COMPACT_ATOMS: atom_id res chain seq x y z
N THR A 1 -8.41 20.59 -6.20
CA THR A 1 -8.24 19.82 -4.95
C THR A 1 -8.99 18.52 -5.17
N THR A 2 -8.32 17.49 -5.70
CA THR A 2 -8.99 16.25 -6.09
C THR A 2 -8.93 15.29 -4.91
N ASN A 3 -10.07 15.09 -4.26
CA ASN A 3 -10.22 14.12 -3.17
C ASN A 3 -10.22 12.71 -3.77
N LEU A 4 -9.21 11.89 -3.46
CA LEU A 4 -9.29 10.44 -3.62
C LEU A 4 -10.17 9.87 -2.51
N ILE A 5 -11.48 9.88 -2.76
CA ILE A 5 -12.47 9.27 -1.89
C ILE A 5 -12.60 7.80 -2.31
N PHE A 6 -12.09 6.89 -1.49
CA PHE A 6 -12.46 5.47 -1.56
C PHE A 6 -13.86 5.31 -0.96
N SER A 7 -14.89 5.78 -1.67
CA SER A 7 -16.27 5.57 -1.21
C SER A 7 -16.69 4.16 -1.59
N GLY A 8 -16.92 3.34 -0.56
CA GLY A 8 -17.78 2.18 -0.71
C GLY A 8 -19.17 2.61 -1.19
N LYS A 9 -19.74 1.76 -2.04
CA LYS A 9 -21.09 1.83 -2.62
C LYS A 9 -21.27 2.97 -3.63
N ASP A 10 -20.97 2.66 -4.90
CA ASP A 10 -21.79 3.03 -6.07
C ASP A 10 -21.42 2.10 -7.24
N HIS A 11 -22.43 1.74 -8.04
CA HIS A 11 -22.44 0.67 -9.03
C HIS A 11 -21.54 0.92 -10.28
N HIS A 12 -20.24 1.06 -10.12
CA HIS A 12 -19.28 1.02 -11.23
C HIS A 12 -18.06 0.17 -10.86
N THR A 13 -17.93 -0.97 -11.57
CA THR A 13 -16.81 -1.92 -11.51
C THR A 13 -16.33 -2.21 -10.10
N LYS A 14 -17.06 -3.12 -9.44
CA LYS A 14 -16.55 -3.96 -8.35
C LYS A 14 -15.08 -4.29 -8.65
N LEU A 15 -14.17 -3.77 -7.82
CA LEU A 15 -12.79 -4.21 -7.79
C LEU A 15 -12.84 -5.70 -7.40
N ASP A 16 -13.00 -6.60 -8.37
CA ASP A 16 -12.95 -8.06 -8.17
C ASP A 16 -11.53 -8.50 -7.74
N ARG A 17 -10.62 -7.55 -7.49
CA ARG A 17 -9.25 -7.71 -6.97
C ARG A 17 -9.09 -6.97 -5.65
N THR A 18 -9.75 -7.45 -4.62
CA THR A 18 -9.62 -6.98 -3.23
C THR A 18 -8.20 -7.08 -2.66
N THR A 19 -7.27 -7.73 -3.38
CA THR A 19 -5.89 -8.01 -2.96
C THR A 19 -4.84 -7.00 -3.42
N ASP A 20 -5.17 -6.04 -4.30
CA ASP A 20 -4.18 -5.12 -4.89
C ASP A 20 -4.05 -3.78 -4.16
N CYS A 21 -4.86 -3.52 -3.13
CA CYS A 21 -4.92 -2.22 -2.45
C CYS A 21 -3.56 -1.76 -1.90
N GLY A 22 -2.76 -2.68 -1.36
CA GLY A 22 -1.40 -2.38 -0.87
C GLY A 22 -0.46 -1.94 -2.00
N ALA A 23 -0.49 -2.65 -3.13
CA ALA A 23 0.33 -2.31 -4.29
C ALA A 23 -0.06 -0.94 -4.87
N PHE A 24 -1.37 -0.64 -4.96
CA PHE A 24 -1.82 0.68 -5.40
C PHE A 24 -1.32 1.80 -4.47
N ARG A 25 -1.40 1.60 -3.15
CA ARG A 25 -0.98 2.62 -2.19
C ARG A 25 0.52 2.90 -2.27
N ILE A 26 1.34 1.86 -2.41
CA ILE A 26 2.80 2.01 -2.60
C ILE A 26 3.09 2.77 -3.90
N LYS A 27 2.46 2.37 -5.01
CA LYS A 27 2.68 3.02 -6.31
C LYS A 27 2.24 4.48 -6.31
N TYR A 28 1.12 4.77 -5.65
CA TYR A 28 0.61 6.12 -5.50
C TYR A 28 1.62 7.02 -4.77
N VAL A 29 2.17 6.55 -3.64
CA VAL A 29 3.20 7.28 -2.89
C VAL A 29 4.49 7.45 -3.71
N GLU A 30 4.91 6.43 -4.45
CA GLU A 30 6.07 6.53 -5.37
C GLU A 30 5.88 7.65 -6.39
N LEU A 31 4.72 7.69 -7.05
CA LEU A 31 4.40 8.73 -8.05
C LEU A 31 4.37 10.13 -7.43
N LEU A 32 3.78 10.27 -6.23
CA LEU A 32 3.78 11.53 -5.49
C LEU A 32 5.19 12.01 -5.15
N MET A 33 6.05 11.13 -4.64
CA MET A 33 7.44 11.47 -4.30
C MET A 33 8.25 11.87 -5.53
N MET A 34 7.94 11.30 -6.70
CA MET A 34 8.56 11.67 -7.98
C MET A 34 7.94 12.92 -8.63
N GLY A 35 6.93 13.54 -8.00
CA GLY A 35 6.19 14.67 -8.59
C GLY A 35 5.46 14.31 -9.88
N LYS A 36 5.13 13.03 -10.07
CA LYS A 36 4.40 12.52 -11.24
C LYS A 36 2.91 12.58 -11.01
N ASP A 37 2.18 12.68 -12.12
CA ASP A 37 0.72 12.66 -12.13
C ASP A 37 0.20 11.27 -11.75
N VAL A 38 -0.49 11.20 -10.61
CA VAL A 38 -1.08 9.99 -10.04
C VAL A 38 -2.33 9.54 -10.77
N GLU A 39 -3.04 10.44 -11.46
CA GLU A 39 -4.30 10.14 -12.15
C GLU A 39 -4.05 9.36 -13.47
N LYS A 40 -2.81 9.37 -13.96
CA LYS A 40 -2.41 8.61 -15.15
C LYS A 40 -2.18 7.13 -14.90
N PHE A 41 -2.07 6.72 -13.64
CA PHE A 41 -1.84 5.32 -13.30
C PHE A 41 -3.15 4.54 -13.36
N GLN A 42 -3.24 3.60 -14.30
CA GLN A 42 -4.47 2.86 -14.53
C GLN A 42 -4.45 1.51 -13.79
N PRO A 43 -5.62 0.93 -13.46
CA PRO A 43 -5.69 -0.36 -12.80
C PRO A 43 -5.04 -1.51 -13.59
N GLU A 44 -4.91 -1.39 -14.91
CA GLU A 44 -4.26 -2.39 -15.75
C GLU A 44 -2.74 -2.46 -15.50
N ASP A 45 -2.13 -1.31 -15.18
CA ASP A 45 -0.69 -1.17 -14.93
C ASP A 45 -0.27 -1.82 -13.60
N ILE A 46 -1.22 -2.06 -12.68
CA ILE A 46 -0.93 -2.67 -11.37
C ILE A 46 -0.39 -4.09 -11.49
N LYS A 47 -0.73 -4.81 -12.57
CA LYS A 47 -0.35 -6.21 -12.72
C LYS A 47 1.16 -6.37 -12.84
N ASP A 48 1.81 -5.50 -13.60
CA ASP A 48 3.26 -5.54 -13.80
C ASP A 48 3.97 -4.96 -12.59
N PHE A 49 3.46 -3.86 -12.02
CA PHE A 49 3.97 -3.31 -10.77
C PHE A 49 3.92 -4.33 -9.62
N ARG A 50 2.84 -5.12 -9.49
CA ARG A 50 2.74 -6.15 -8.46
C ARG A 50 3.80 -7.23 -8.58
N LYS A 51 4.15 -7.64 -9.81
CA LYS A 51 5.22 -8.62 -10.04
C LYS A 51 6.58 -8.05 -9.67
N GLU A 52 6.84 -6.80 -10.04
CA GLU A 52 8.06 -6.08 -9.70
C GLU A 52 8.19 -5.92 -8.17
N LEU A 53 7.12 -5.48 -7.51
CA LEU A 53 7.06 -5.36 -6.06
C LEU A 53 7.34 -6.69 -5.36
N ALA A 54 6.75 -7.79 -5.82
CA ALA A 54 7.00 -9.12 -5.26
C ALA A 54 8.46 -9.56 -5.44
N ALA A 55 9.06 -9.31 -6.60
CA ALA A 55 10.48 -9.62 -6.84
C ALA A 55 11.41 -8.80 -5.94
N ASN A 56 11.12 -7.51 -5.75
CA ASN A 56 11.90 -6.63 -4.89
C ASN A 56 11.80 -7.03 -3.41
N LEU A 57 10.59 -7.38 -2.94
CA LEU A 57 10.39 -7.87 -1.57
C LEU A 57 11.14 -9.18 -1.34
N TRP A 58 11.08 -10.11 -2.29
CA TRP A 58 11.84 -11.37 -2.21
C TRP A 58 13.34 -11.14 -2.17
N ALA A 59 13.88 -10.29 -3.05
CA ALA A 59 15.31 -9.96 -3.06
C ALA A 59 15.75 -9.30 -1.75
N HIS A 60 14.90 -8.44 -1.17
CA HIS A 60 15.16 -7.81 0.11
C HIS A 60 15.18 -8.82 1.27
N GLU A 61 14.24 -9.78 1.30
CA GLU A 61 14.25 -10.85 2.29
C GLU A 61 15.51 -11.73 2.20
N GLU A 62 15.94 -12.07 1.00
CA GLU A 62 17.15 -12.87 0.79
C GLU A 62 18.42 -12.10 1.20
N TRP A 63 18.48 -10.81 0.88
CA TRP A 63 19.54 -9.93 1.37
C TRP A 63 19.56 -9.87 2.90
N LYS A 64 18.39 -9.74 3.54
CA LYS A 64 18.27 -9.70 4.99
C LYS A 64 18.79 -11.00 5.63
N ARG A 65 18.48 -12.15 5.04
CA ARG A 65 18.95 -13.47 5.50
C ARG A 65 20.47 -13.64 5.35
N SER A 66 21.04 -13.17 4.24
CA SER A 66 22.47 -13.35 3.92
C SER A 66 23.40 -12.33 4.59
N SER A 67 22.90 -11.15 4.93
CA SER A 67 23.68 -10.06 5.54
C SER A 67 23.90 -10.23 7.05
N GLY A 68 23.19 -11.16 7.69
CA GLY A 68 23.18 -11.28 9.16
C GLY A 68 22.50 -10.07 9.83
N TYR A 69 21.63 -9.36 9.10
CA TYR A 69 20.88 -8.23 9.64
C TYR A 69 19.90 -8.74 10.71
N ASP A 70 20.25 -8.53 11.97
CA ASP A 70 19.33 -8.75 13.08
C ASP A 70 18.19 -7.76 12.98
N THR A 71 16.97 -8.27 12.79
CA THR A 71 15.78 -7.42 12.90
C THR A 71 15.66 -7.03 14.36
N PRO A 72 15.69 -5.74 14.71
CA PRO A 72 15.41 -5.34 16.08
C PRO A 72 14.07 -5.95 16.49
N PRO A 73 13.92 -6.43 17.74
CA PRO A 73 12.62 -6.84 18.24
C PRO A 73 11.63 -5.70 18.02
N GLU A 74 10.44 -6.02 17.52
CA GLU A 74 9.38 -5.03 17.39
C GLU A 74 9.15 -4.38 18.75
N ASN A 75 9.25 -3.05 18.79
CA ASN A 75 8.96 -2.31 20.00
C ASN A 75 7.46 -2.45 20.26
N VAL A 76 7.09 -3.12 21.35
CA VAL A 76 5.70 -3.18 21.82
C VAL A 76 5.26 -1.73 22.14
N GLY A 77 4.42 -1.16 21.28
CA GLY A 77 3.92 0.23 21.43
C GLY A 77 4.32 1.21 20.31
N ASP A 78 5.09 0.78 19.30
CA ASP A 78 5.28 1.56 18.06
C ASP A 78 4.27 1.19 16.96
N ASP A 79 3.42 0.18 17.21
CA ASP A 79 2.12 0.12 16.55
C ASP A 79 1.47 1.46 16.81
N TYR A 80 1.17 2.22 15.75
CA TYR A 80 0.46 3.48 15.85
C TYR A 80 -0.90 3.23 16.52
N ASP A 81 -0.90 3.15 17.84
CA ASP A 81 -2.08 3.27 18.65
C ASP A 81 -2.63 4.63 18.25
N CYS A 82 -3.77 4.61 17.58
CA CYS A 82 -4.59 5.78 17.35
C CYS A 82 -4.90 6.40 18.73
N GLU A 83 -4.00 7.26 19.25
CA GLU A 83 -4.22 8.00 20.51
C GLU A 83 -5.33 9.06 20.35
N ASN A 84 -5.92 9.19 19.16
CA ASN A 84 -7.12 9.95 18.94
C ASN A 84 -8.18 9.12 18.18
N GLU A 85 -9.44 9.40 18.51
CA GLU A 85 -10.67 8.67 18.19
C GLU A 85 -11.06 8.68 16.70
N THR A 86 -10.11 8.57 15.76
CA THR A 86 -10.38 8.67 14.31
C THR A 86 -9.97 7.45 13.49
N CYS A 87 -9.57 6.35 14.13
CA CYS A 87 -9.53 5.04 13.48
C CYS A 87 -10.97 4.66 13.03
N CYS A 88 -11.09 4.25 11.76
CA CYS A 88 -12.33 4.02 10.99
C CYS A 88 -13.59 3.68 11.83
N PRO A 89 -14.76 4.29 11.56
CA PRO A 89 -15.96 4.01 12.31
C PRO A 89 -16.28 2.51 12.26
N LYS A 90 -16.42 1.91 13.44
CA LYS A 90 -17.02 0.58 13.56
C LYS A 90 -18.44 0.70 12.99
N GLU A 91 -18.69 0.01 11.89
CA GLU A 91 -20.00 0.01 11.23
C GLU A 91 -21.11 -0.31 12.25
N LEU A 92 -22.22 0.42 12.15
CA LEU A 92 -23.49 0.21 12.87
C LEU A 92 -24.32 -0.89 12.21
#